data_AF-A0AKM1-F1
#
_entry.id   AF-A0AKM1-F1
#
_cell.length_a   1.000
_cell.length_b   1.000
_cell.length_c   1.000
_cell.angle_alpha   90.00
_cell.angle_beta   90.00
_cell.angle_gamma   90.00
#
_symmetry.space_group_name_H-M   'P 1'
#
loop_
_entity.id
_entity.type
_entity.pdbx_description
1 polymer ?
#
loop_
_entity_poly.entity_id
_entity_poly.type
_entity_poly.pdbx_seq_one_letter_code
_entity_poly.pdbx_strand_id
1 'polypeptide(L)'
;MPGKLRGIGGSLLIALGVTQLYSFVSAVMGYFRAEENKFIFVWNYWVLLGFGLALFIIGVSFIKKEKFWLAGIIITGCFILFQAFSVYYYQIRILADLEFQQPFEWSGTLLCIASILVLVLLFISPKFQAKEVETDQSWKTKWRYAAGFFSLLGGVTAVFTAIVIFKQLHSDNVKEGFLFTMPLDAYFACFMAIIFILMTVLTWRRISFILVGILMGAAFILLTNYLSVTNWINFAKDNLSITFGGNERQVFGLQFLMGSSAFLSGIFAYIAKK
;
A
#
# COMPACT_ATOMS: atom_id res chain seq x y z
N MET A 1 8.11 -24.19 9.29
CA MET A 1 8.71 -22.90 8.86
C MET A 1 9.12 -22.10 10.09
N PRO A 2 10.29 -21.42 10.10
CA PRO A 2 10.69 -20.57 11.22
C PRO A 2 9.64 -19.50 11.53
N GLY A 3 9.39 -19.24 12.82
CA GLY A 3 8.30 -18.34 13.27
C GLY A 3 8.40 -16.93 12.70
N LYS A 4 9.62 -16.39 12.58
CA LYS A 4 9.89 -15.08 11.98
C LYS A 4 9.56 -15.04 10.49
N LEU A 5 10.01 -16.03 9.70
CA LEU A 5 9.72 -16.10 8.27
C LEU A 5 8.22 -16.27 8.00
N ARG A 6 7.54 -17.08 8.82
CA ARG A 6 6.07 -17.21 8.78
C ARG A 6 5.38 -15.87 9.07
N GLY A 7 5.87 -15.15 10.06
CA GLY A 7 5.39 -13.81 10.41
C GLY A 7 5.57 -12.80 9.28
N ILE A 8 6.74 -12.78 8.64
CA ILE A 8 7.03 -11.92 7.48
C ILE A 8 6.13 -12.31 6.30
N GLY A 9 6.06 -13.59 5.95
CA GLY A 9 5.22 -14.07 4.83
C GLY A 9 3.75 -13.71 5.03
N GLY A 10 3.19 -13.93 6.23
CA GLY A 10 1.82 -13.54 6.53
C GLY A 10 1.59 -12.02 6.57
N SER A 11 2.58 -11.25 7.01
CA SER A 11 2.56 -9.79 6.96
C SER A 11 2.56 -9.26 5.52
N LEU A 12 3.33 -9.87 4.62
CA LEU A 12 3.32 -9.50 3.20
C LEU A 12 2.02 -9.90 2.50
N LEU A 13 1.39 -11.02 2.87
CA LEU A 13 0.04 -11.36 2.41
C LEU A 13 -0.99 -10.31 2.86
N ILE A 14 -0.90 -9.84 4.10
CA ILE A 14 -1.72 -8.72 4.59
C ILE A 14 -1.44 -7.46 3.78
N ALA A 15 -0.18 -7.16 3.45
CA ALA A 15 0.17 -5.98 2.64
C ALA A 15 -0.51 -6.02 1.27
N LEU A 16 -0.42 -7.16 0.55
CA LEU A 16 -1.13 -7.34 -0.73
C LEU A 16 -2.65 -7.18 -0.56
N GLY A 17 -3.22 -7.77 0.50
CA GLY A 17 -4.64 -7.65 0.80
C GLY A 17 -5.08 -6.21 1.07
N VAL A 18 -4.30 -5.45 1.85
CA VAL A 18 -4.57 -4.03 2.16
C VAL A 18 -4.50 -3.17 0.90
N THR A 19 -3.49 -3.38 0.05
CA THR A 19 -3.40 -2.70 -1.25
C THR A 19 -4.65 -2.96 -2.08
N GLN A 20 -5.08 -4.22 -2.17
CA GLN A 20 -6.26 -4.57 -2.96
C GLN A 20 -7.57 -4.01 -2.40
N LEU A 21 -7.72 -4.02 -1.06
CA LEU A 21 -8.88 -3.42 -0.39
C LEU A 21 -8.93 -1.91 -0.61
N TYR A 22 -7.78 -1.22 -0.59
CA TYR A 22 -7.73 0.20 -0.93
C TYR A 22 -8.18 0.44 -2.38
N SER A 23 -7.72 -0.36 -3.34
CA SER A 23 -8.19 -0.27 -4.74
C SER A 23 -9.70 -0.49 -4.86
N PHE A 24 -10.27 -1.43 -4.10
CA PHE A 24 -11.72 -1.62 -4.04
C PHE A 24 -12.45 -0.39 -3.49
N VAL A 25 -11.99 0.14 -2.34
CA VAL A 25 -12.60 1.35 -1.74
C VAL A 25 -12.49 2.55 -2.69
N SER A 26 -11.37 2.69 -3.39
CA SER A 26 -11.17 3.71 -4.42
C SER A 26 -12.19 3.58 -5.57
N ALA A 27 -12.41 2.36 -6.06
CA ALA A 27 -13.43 2.11 -7.08
C ALA A 27 -14.86 2.40 -6.59
N VAL A 28 -15.18 2.04 -5.35
CA VAL A 28 -16.48 2.35 -4.72
C VAL A 28 -16.68 3.85 -4.60
N MET A 29 -15.67 4.59 -4.14
CA MET A 29 -15.72 6.05 -4.08
C MET A 29 -15.87 6.68 -5.47
N GLY A 30 -15.21 6.12 -6.49
CA GLY A 30 -15.39 6.53 -7.89
C GLY A 30 -16.83 6.34 -8.38
N TYR A 31 -17.44 5.20 -8.09
CA TYR A 31 -18.84 4.90 -8.43
C TYR A 31 -19.82 5.92 -7.84
N PHE A 32 -19.67 6.26 -6.55
CA PHE A 32 -20.58 7.19 -5.88
C PHE A 32 -20.36 8.67 -6.22
N ARG A 33 -19.18 9.02 -6.76
CA ARG A 33 -18.86 10.42 -7.12
C ARG A 33 -19.01 10.72 -8.61
N ALA A 34 -19.16 9.70 -9.45
CA ALA A 34 -19.44 9.91 -10.86
C ALA A 34 -20.82 10.53 -11.05
N GLU A 35 -20.96 11.41 -12.04
CA GLU A 35 -22.27 11.86 -12.49
C GLU A 35 -23.14 10.64 -12.87
N GLU A 36 -24.45 10.73 -12.62
CA GLU A 36 -25.40 9.64 -12.85
C GLU A 36 -25.17 8.98 -14.21
N ASN A 37 -25.05 7.65 -14.20
CA ASN A 37 -24.82 6.78 -15.36
C ASN A 37 -23.45 6.83 -16.06
N LYS A 38 -22.45 7.56 -15.55
CA LYS A 38 -21.09 7.57 -16.16
C LYS A 38 -20.14 6.47 -15.66
N PHE A 39 -20.41 5.89 -14.48
CA PHE A 39 -19.54 4.85 -13.91
C PHE A 39 -20.34 3.59 -13.60
N ILE A 40 -20.07 2.52 -14.34
CA ILE A 40 -20.71 1.22 -14.15
C ILE A 40 -19.81 0.36 -13.25
N PHE A 41 -20.37 -0.15 -12.16
CA PHE A 41 -19.63 -1.06 -11.28
C PHE A 41 -19.55 -2.46 -11.91
N VAL A 42 -18.40 -2.79 -12.48
CA VAL A 42 -18.18 -4.05 -13.21
C VAL A 42 -17.72 -5.17 -12.25
N TRP A 43 -17.94 -6.43 -12.65
CA TRP A 43 -17.58 -7.64 -11.89
C TRP A 43 -16.15 -7.65 -11.35
N ASN A 44 -15.21 -7.04 -12.08
CA ASN A 44 -13.80 -6.98 -11.71
C ASN A 44 -13.58 -6.31 -10.34
N TYR A 45 -14.38 -5.30 -9.98
CA TYR A 45 -14.27 -4.64 -8.67
C TYR A 45 -14.62 -5.59 -7.52
N TRP A 46 -15.60 -6.47 -7.68
CA TRP A 46 -15.93 -7.50 -6.69
C TRP A 46 -14.79 -8.50 -6.50
N VAL A 47 -14.04 -8.78 -7.56
CA VAL A 47 -12.86 -9.65 -7.49
C VAL A 47 -11.73 -8.98 -6.71
N LEU A 48 -11.58 -7.65 -6.76
CA LEU A 48 -10.66 -6.93 -5.87
C LEU A 48 -11.03 -7.15 -4.40
N LEU A 49 -12.31 -7.02 -4.04
CA LEU A 49 -12.77 -7.27 -2.66
C LEU A 49 -12.50 -8.71 -2.24
N GLY A 50 -12.83 -9.67 -3.10
CA GLY A 50 -12.64 -11.10 -2.85
C GLY A 50 -11.17 -11.43 -2.57
N PHE A 51 -10.25 -11.01 -3.43
CA PHE A 51 -8.83 -11.21 -3.20
C PHE A 51 -8.27 -10.42 -2.01
N GLY A 52 -8.72 -9.17 -1.82
CA GLY A 52 -8.29 -8.34 -0.70
C GLY A 52 -8.61 -8.98 0.65
N LEU A 53 -9.85 -9.45 0.82
CA LEU A 53 -10.27 -10.17 2.02
C LEU A 53 -9.57 -11.52 2.16
N ALA A 54 -9.47 -12.29 1.07
CA ALA A 54 -8.82 -13.60 1.10
C ALA A 54 -7.35 -13.50 1.53
N LEU A 55 -6.59 -12.58 0.95
CA LEU A 55 -5.18 -12.32 1.27
C LEU A 55 -5.00 -11.81 2.70
N PHE A 56 -5.87 -10.92 3.16
CA PHE A 56 -5.83 -10.43 4.53
C PHE A 56 -6.12 -11.55 5.55
N ILE A 57 -7.20 -12.30 5.36
CA ILE A 57 -7.62 -13.39 6.27
C ILE A 57 -6.58 -14.51 6.28
N ILE A 58 -6.06 -14.90 5.11
CA ILE A 58 -5.04 -15.95 5.03
C ILE A 58 -3.73 -15.48 5.64
N GLY A 59 -3.34 -14.20 5.45
CA GLY A 59 -2.16 -13.63 6.08
C GLY A 59 -2.23 -13.67 7.61
N VAL A 60 -3.35 -13.23 8.20
CA VAL A 60 -3.59 -13.32 9.66
C VAL A 60 -3.58 -14.76 10.14
N SER A 61 -4.25 -15.66 9.41
CA SER A 61 -4.33 -17.08 9.74
C SER A 61 -2.95 -17.75 9.68
N PHE A 62 -2.15 -17.42 8.68
CA PHE A 62 -0.82 -17.96 8.46
C PHE A 62 0.19 -17.52 9.51
N ILE A 63 0.13 -16.26 9.97
CA ILE A 63 0.93 -15.79 11.12
C ILE A 63 0.70 -16.70 12.34
N LYS A 64 -0.57 -17.06 12.59
CA LYS A 64 -0.98 -17.88 13.75
C LYS A 64 -0.66 -19.36 13.60
N LYS A 65 -0.96 -19.97 12.44
CA LYS A 65 -0.84 -21.42 12.22
C LYS A 65 -0.23 -21.71 10.86
N GLU A 66 0.83 -22.52 10.84
CA GLU A 66 1.53 -22.91 9.61
C GLU A 66 0.67 -23.71 8.62
N LYS A 67 -0.38 -24.41 9.10
CA LYS A 67 -1.29 -25.20 8.25
C LYS A 67 -1.92 -24.42 7.08
N PHE A 68 -1.96 -23.09 7.18
CA PHE A 68 -2.52 -22.21 6.16
C PHE A 68 -1.52 -21.83 5.05
N TRP A 69 -0.28 -22.33 5.12
CA TRP A 69 0.76 -22.08 4.13
C TRP A 69 0.33 -22.42 2.70
N LEU A 70 -0.23 -23.62 2.49
CA LEU A 70 -0.65 -24.08 1.16
C LEU A 70 -1.77 -23.21 0.60
N ALA A 71 -2.74 -22.84 1.44
CA ALA A 71 -3.80 -21.91 1.05
C ALA A 71 -3.24 -20.52 0.70
N GLY A 72 -2.20 -20.06 1.40
CA GLY A 72 -1.46 -18.85 1.03
C GLY A 72 -0.87 -18.93 -0.37
N ILE A 73 -0.20 -20.03 -0.70
CA ILE A 73 0.36 -20.27 -2.05
C ILE A 73 -0.73 -20.26 -3.12
N ILE A 74 -1.83 -20.98 -2.91
CA ILE A 74 -2.93 -21.08 -3.88
C ILE A 74 -3.55 -19.71 -4.11
N ILE A 75 -3.90 -18.98 -3.04
CA ILE A 75 -4.53 -17.67 -3.14
C ILE A 75 -3.59 -16.66 -3.82
N THR A 76 -2.31 -16.63 -3.45
CA THR A 76 -1.33 -15.75 -4.10
C THR A 76 -1.12 -16.11 -5.56
N GLY A 77 -1.11 -17.40 -5.92
CA GLY A 77 -1.04 -17.84 -7.31
C GLY A 77 -2.22 -17.35 -8.15
N CYS A 78 -3.45 -17.55 -7.66
CA CYS A 78 -4.65 -17.02 -8.30
C CYS A 78 -4.63 -15.49 -8.40
N PHE A 79 -4.14 -14.81 -7.35
CA PHE A 79 -4.02 -13.36 -7.33
C PHE A 79 -3.03 -12.84 -8.38
N ILE A 80 -1.89 -13.52 -8.59
CA ILE A 80 -0.93 -13.17 -9.64
C ILE A 80 -1.56 -13.30 -11.03
N LEU A 81 -2.28 -14.40 -11.29
CA LEU A 81 -2.96 -14.58 -12.59
C LEU A 81 -3.97 -13.47 -12.85
N PHE A 82 -4.77 -13.14 -11.83
CA PHE A 82 -5.70 -12.03 -11.88
C PHE A 82 -5.00 -10.69 -12.14
N GLN A 83 -3.91 -10.42 -11.41
CA GLN A 83 -3.18 -9.16 -11.52
C GLN A 83 -2.47 -9.02 -12.87
N ALA A 84 -1.87 -10.11 -13.38
CA ALA A 84 -1.26 -10.14 -14.71
C ALA A 84 -2.30 -9.92 -15.81
N PHE A 85 -3.47 -10.55 -15.70
CA PHE A 85 -4.60 -10.30 -16.60
C PHE A 85 -5.05 -8.83 -16.53
N SER A 86 -5.20 -8.28 -15.33
CA SER A 86 -5.62 -6.88 -15.11
C SER A 86 -4.62 -5.89 -15.73
N VAL A 87 -3.32 -6.09 -15.49
CA VAL A 87 -2.24 -5.27 -16.08
C VAL A 87 -2.27 -5.35 -17.60
N TYR A 88 -2.41 -6.55 -18.17
CA TYR A 88 -2.48 -6.70 -19.62
C TYR A 88 -3.70 -5.98 -20.20
N TYR A 89 -4.88 -6.24 -19.65
CA TYR A 89 -6.15 -5.79 -20.22
C TYR A 89 -6.38 -4.29 -20.02
N TYR A 90 -6.05 -3.74 -18.85
CA TYR A 90 -6.36 -2.35 -18.48
C TYR A 90 -5.18 -1.39 -18.60
N GLN A 91 -3.94 -1.87 -18.75
CA GLN A 91 -2.77 -1.00 -18.88
C GLN A 91 -2.07 -1.21 -20.22
N ILE A 92 -1.55 -2.41 -20.48
CA ILE A 92 -0.70 -2.67 -21.66
C ILE A 92 -1.50 -2.54 -22.96
N ARG A 93 -2.68 -3.17 -23.02
CA ARG A 93 -3.55 -3.09 -24.20
C ARG A 93 -3.97 -1.65 -24.49
N ILE A 94 -4.43 -0.92 -23.47
CA ILE A 94 -4.87 0.48 -23.64
C ILE A 94 -3.70 1.36 -24.08
N LEU A 95 -2.51 1.16 -23.52
CA LEU A 95 -1.32 1.89 -23.93
C LEU A 95 -0.93 1.62 -25.38
N ALA A 96 -1.04 0.36 -25.83
CA ALA A 96 -0.80 -0.02 -27.22
C ALA A 96 -1.85 0.59 -28.17
N ASP A 97 -3.13 0.58 -27.77
CA ASP A 97 -4.23 1.20 -28.52
C ASP A 97 -4.06 2.74 -28.64
N LEU A 98 -3.38 3.36 -27.67
CA LEU A 98 -3.06 4.80 -27.64
C LEU A 98 -1.65 5.14 -28.15
N GLU A 99 -0.99 4.22 -28.86
CA GLU A 99 0.36 4.40 -29.42
C GLU A 99 1.39 4.90 -28.42
N PHE A 100 1.28 4.49 -27.15
CA PHE A 100 2.20 4.89 -26.06
C PHE A 100 2.23 6.39 -25.78
N GLN A 101 1.18 7.13 -26.17
CA GLN A 101 1.11 8.58 -25.96
C GLN A 101 0.71 9.00 -24.54
N GLN A 102 0.44 8.06 -23.63
CA GLN A 102 0.07 8.36 -22.23
C GLN A 102 1.04 7.73 -21.22
N PRO A 103 1.18 8.30 -20.01
CA PRO A 103 2.00 7.72 -18.94
C PRO A 103 1.52 6.33 -18.55
N PHE A 104 2.47 5.41 -18.33
CA PHE A 104 2.15 4.08 -17.85
C PHE A 104 1.81 4.09 -16.35
N GLU A 105 0.70 3.44 -16.00
CA GLU A 105 0.21 3.31 -14.63
C GLU A 105 0.92 2.12 -13.94
N TRP A 106 1.94 2.41 -13.15
CA TRP A 106 2.85 1.38 -12.63
C TRP A 106 2.28 0.54 -11.46
N SER A 107 1.21 0.98 -10.78
CA SER A 107 0.78 0.33 -9.53
C SER A 107 0.39 -1.14 -9.74
N GLY A 108 -0.37 -1.43 -10.81
CA GLY A 108 -0.80 -2.78 -11.12
C GLY A 108 0.36 -3.72 -11.46
N THR A 109 1.34 -3.23 -12.22
CA THR A 109 2.54 -3.97 -12.61
C THR A 109 3.45 -4.25 -11.42
N LEU A 110 3.70 -3.24 -10.59
CA LEU A 110 4.49 -3.40 -9.36
C LEU A 110 3.80 -4.34 -8.38
N LEU A 111 2.47 -4.36 -8.32
CA LEU A 111 1.71 -5.26 -7.44
C LEU A 111 1.82 -6.71 -7.93
N CYS A 112 1.81 -6.92 -9.24
CA CYS A 112 2.07 -8.23 -9.83
C CYS A 112 3.48 -8.74 -9.47
N ILE A 113 4.50 -7.90 -9.63
CA ILE A 113 5.89 -8.24 -9.28
C ILE A 113 6.03 -8.54 -7.79
N ALA A 114 5.47 -7.69 -6.93
CA ALA A 114 5.49 -7.90 -5.48
C ALA A 114 4.82 -9.22 -5.10
N SER A 115 3.70 -9.57 -5.75
CA SER A 115 2.98 -10.82 -5.51
C SER A 115 3.81 -12.04 -5.92
N ILE A 116 4.54 -11.96 -7.05
CA ILE A 116 5.48 -13.01 -7.47
C ILE A 116 6.59 -13.19 -6.43
N LEU A 117 7.16 -12.10 -5.92
CA LEU A 117 8.19 -12.16 -4.87
C LEU A 117 7.65 -12.79 -3.58
N VAL A 118 6.42 -12.48 -3.19
CA VAL A 118 5.74 -13.12 -2.05
C VAL A 118 5.53 -14.62 -2.30
N LEU A 119 5.10 -15.01 -3.51
CA LEU A 119 4.94 -16.42 -3.86
C LEU A 119 6.27 -17.18 -3.79
N VAL A 120 7.33 -16.61 -4.34
CA VAL A 120 8.70 -17.16 -4.25
C VAL A 120 9.12 -17.31 -2.80
N LEU A 121 8.88 -16.30 -1.96
CA LEU A 121 9.16 -16.37 -0.52
C LEU A 121 8.39 -17.53 0.12
N LEU A 122 7.11 -17.71 -0.17
CA LEU A 122 6.29 -18.81 0.37
C LEU A 122 6.81 -20.18 -0.06
N PHE A 123 7.35 -20.34 -1.27
CA PHE A 123 7.92 -21.61 -1.72
C PHE A 123 9.26 -21.96 -1.08
N ILE A 124 10.12 -20.96 -0.84
CA ILE A 124 11.48 -21.22 -0.35
C ILE A 124 11.52 -21.24 1.19
N SER A 125 10.66 -20.48 1.86
CA SER A 125 10.65 -20.35 3.34
C SER A 125 10.52 -21.66 4.14
N PRO A 126 9.82 -22.73 3.70
CA PRO A 126 9.82 -24.01 4.41
C PRO A 126 11.18 -24.73 4.37
N LYS A 127 11.99 -24.46 3.33
CA LYS A 127 13.30 -25.09 3.13
C LYS A 127 14.40 -24.47 4.00
N PHE A 128 14.16 -23.27 4.54
CA PHE A 128 15.10 -22.62 5.45
C PHE A 128 14.89 -23.11 6.89
N GLN A 129 15.79 -23.96 7.36
CA GLN A 129 16.00 -24.17 8.79
C GLN A 129 16.98 -23.10 9.31
N ALA A 130 16.53 -21.85 9.34
CA ALA A 130 17.32 -20.80 9.96
C ALA A 130 17.42 -21.11 11.46
N LYS A 131 18.62 -21.48 11.93
CA LYS A 131 18.92 -21.43 13.37
C LYS A 131 18.72 -19.99 13.81
N GLU A 132 17.90 -19.76 14.83
CA GLU A 132 17.77 -18.43 15.42
C GLU A 132 19.13 -18.03 15.97
N VAL A 133 19.85 -17.18 15.24
CA VAL A 133 21.09 -16.60 15.74
C VAL A 133 20.69 -15.75 16.94
N GLU A 134 21.22 -16.08 18.11
CA GLU A 134 21.10 -15.27 19.31
C GLU A 134 21.70 -13.89 19.04
N THR A 135 20.82 -13.00 18.61
CA THR A 135 21.13 -11.63 18.27
C THR A 135 20.96 -10.80 19.53
N ASP A 136 21.97 -10.00 19.83
CA ASP A 136 22.03 -9.13 21.01
C ASP A 136 20.71 -8.35 21.22
N GLN A 137 20.18 -8.40 22.44
CA GLN A 137 18.95 -7.67 22.80
C GLN A 137 19.13 -6.16 22.63
N SER A 138 20.34 -5.64 22.83
CA SER A 138 20.63 -4.22 22.64
C SER A 138 20.40 -3.79 21.18
N TRP A 139 20.84 -4.63 20.24
CA TRP A 139 20.67 -4.42 18.79
C TRP A 139 19.20 -4.44 18.39
N LYS A 140 18.42 -5.43 18.87
CA LYS A 140 16.97 -5.50 18.60
C LYS A 140 16.24 -4.27 19.13
N THR A 141 16.63 -3.78 20.30
CA THR A 141 16.01 -2.62 20.94
C THR A 141 16.22 -1.33 20.13
N LYS A 142 17.42 -1.15 19.53
CA LYS A 142 17.69 -0.02 18.62
C LYS A 142 16.73 0.00 17.42
N TRP A 143 16.52 -1.15 16.78
CA TRP A 143 15.59 -1.25 15.64
C TRP A 143 14.13 -1.03 16.04
N ARG A 144 13.75 -1.44 17.26
CA ARG A 144 12.40 -1.14 17.79
C ARG A 144 12.19 0.37 17.94
N TYR A 145 13.18 1.08 18.47
CA TYR A 145 13.10 2.54 18.60
C TYR A 145 13.09 3.23 17.24
N ALA A 146 13.89 2.78 16.28
CA ALA A 146 13.85 3.29 14.92
C ALA A 146 12.45 3.10 14.30
N ALA A 147 11.86 1.89 14.45
CA ALA A 147 10.51 1.61 13.97
C ALA A 147 9.45 2.53 14.61
N GLY A 148 9.54 2.78 15.92
CA GLY A 148 8.65 3.68 16.64
C GLY A 148 8.83 5.14 16.24
N PHE A 149 10.08 5.60 16.07
CA PHE A 149 10.39 6.96 15.63
C PHE A 149 9.84 7.26 14.23
N PHE A 150 10.09 6.37 13.26
CA PHE A 150 9.52 6.53 11.92
C PHE A 150 8.00 6.39 11.91
N SER A 151 7.41 5.60 12.83
CA SER A 151 5.95 5.59 12.99
C SER A 151 5.43 6.93 13.48
N LEU A 152 6.10 7.57 14.44
CA LEU A 152 5.71 8.86 14.96
C LEU A 152 5.79 9.95 13.88
N LEU A 153 6.89 10.00 13.12
CA LEU A 153 7.04 10.90 11.98
C LEU A 153 5.93 10.67 10.93
N GLY A 154 5.66 9.41 10.60
CA GLY A 154 4.56 9.04 9.71
C GLY A 154 3.20 9.49 10.24
N GLY A 155 2.95 9.36 11.54
CA GLY A 155 1.71 9.80 12.18
C GLY A 155 1.52 11.32 12.11
N VAL A 156 2.56 12.10 12.42
CA VAL A 156 2.53 13.56 12.29
C VAL A 156 2.28 13.97 10.83
N THR A 157 2.99 13.34 9.90
CA THR A 157 2.82 13.59 8.46
C THR A 157 1.41 13.25 7.99
N ALA A 158 0.83 12.15 8.47
CA ALA A 158 -0.52 11.72 8.12
C ALA A 158 -1.59 12.72 8.61
N VAL A 159 -1.49 13.18 9.86
CA VAL A 159 -2.38 14.22 10.40
C VAL A 159 -2.27 15.51 9.59
N PHE A 160 -1.04 15.95 9.30
CA PHE A 160 -0.82 17.16 8.52
C PHE A 160 -1.37 17.03 7.09
N THR A 161 -1.19 15.87 6.45
CA THR A 161 -1.75 15.55 5.13
C THR A 161 -3.28 15.66 5.14
N ALA A 162 -3.94 15.04 6.13
CA ALA A 162 -5.39 15.10 6.25
C ALA A 162 -5.91 16.54 6.40
N ILE A 163 -5.26 17.35 7.26
CA ILE A 163 -5.62 18.76 7.47
C ILE A 163 -5.49 19.56 6.17
N VAL A 164 -4.38 19.41 5.45
CA VAL A 164 -4.14 20.12 4.18
C VAL A 164 -5.23 19.78 3.16
N ILE A 165 -5.54 18.49 3.00
CA ILE A 165 -6.55 18.04 2.04
C ILE A 165 -7.94 18.55 2.44
N PHE A 166 -8.35 18.41 3.71
CA PHE A 166 -9.67 18.87 4.17
C PHE A 166 -9.83 20.38 4.05
N LYS A 167 -8.80 21.16 4.41
CA LYS A 167 -8.82 22.62 4.29
C LYS A 167 -9.04 23.05 2.84
N GLN A 168 -8.41 22.35 1.89
CA GLN A 168 -8.56 22.65 0.48
C GLN A 168 -9.94 22.23 -0.07
N LEU A 169 -10.44 21.06 0.34
CA LEU A 169 -11.76 20.55 -0.08
C LEU A 169 -12.92 21.45 0.38
N HIS A 170 -12.73 22.26 1.42
CA HIS A 170 -13.70 23.23 1.93
C HIS A 170 -13.35 24.69 1.56
N SER A 171 -12.38 24.91 0.67
CA SER A 171 -12.00 26.24 0.19
C SER A 171 -12.84 26.60 -1.04
N ASP A 172 -13.49 27.77 -1.03
CA ASP A 172 -14.28 28.29 -2.16
C ASP A 172 -13.41 28.79 -3.34
N ASN A 173 -12.09 28.67 -3.24
CA ASN A 173 -11.15 29.29 -4.17
C ASN A 173 -10.82 28.34 -5.35
N VAL A 174 -11.47 28.56 -6.49
CA VAL A 174 -11.37 27.73 -7.73
C VAL A 174 -9.93 27.63 -8.27
N LYS A 175 -9.06 28.62 -7.98
CA LYS A 175 -7.65 28.64 -8.45
C LYS A 175 -6.72 27.64 -7.75
N GLU A 176 -7.21 26.93 -6.74
CA GLU A 176 -6.45 25.98 -5.93
C GLU A 176 -7.03 24.55 -5.98
N GLY A 177 -7.89 24.26 -6.96
CA GLY A 177 -8.50 22.94 -7.10
C GLY A 177 -7.46 21.83 -7.28
N PHE A 178 -7.57 20.76 -6.50
CA PHE A 178 -6.83 19.54 -6.75
C PHE A 178 -7.38 18.82 -7.99
N LEU A 179 -6.50 18.46 -8.91
CA LEU A 179 -6.86 17.66 -10.09
C LEU A 179 -6.84 16.16 -9.81
N PHE A 180 -5.94 15.72 -8.94
CA PHE A 180 -5.69 14.31 -8.63
C PHE A 180 -6.04 13.92 -7.19
N THR A 181 -5.96 14.87 -6.25
CA THR A 181 -6.26 14.58 -4.83
C THR A 181 -7.76 14.42 -4.60
N MET A 182 -8.17 13.33 -3.96
CA MET A 182 -9.56 13.03 -3.63
C MET A 182 -9.82 13.05 -2.11
N PRO A 183 -11.08 13.17 -1.64
CA PRO A 183 -11.42 13.04 -0.22
C PRO A 183 -11.01 11.69 0.37
N LEU A 184 -10.96 10.63 -0.44
CA LEU A 184 -10.45 9.33 -0.01
C LEU A 184 -9.01 9.42 0.51
N ASP A 185 -8.18 10.29 -0.06
CA ASP A 185 -6.79 10.47 0.40
C ASP A 185 -6.73 11.09 1.81
N ALA A 186 -7.67 11.98 2.14
CA ALA A 186 -7.79 12.53 3.49
C ALA A 186 -8.25 11.46 4.49
N TYR A 187 -9.27 10.68 4.14
CA TYR A 187 -9.74 9.57 4.99
C TYR A 187 -8.66 8.50 5.18
N PHE A 188 -7.90 8.20 4.12
CA PHE A 188 -6.78 7.27 4.19
C PHE A 188 -5.66 7.82 5.07
N ALA A 189 -5.35 9.11 5.00
CA ALA A 189 -4.40 9.75 5.90
C ALA A 189 -4.86 9.70 7.37
N CYS A 190 -6.15 9.92 7.66
CA CYS A 190 -6.70 9.73 9.01
C CYS A 190 -6.57 8.28 9.50
N PHE A 191 -6.89 7.30 8.65
CA PHE A 191 -6.68 5.88 8.96
C PHE A 191 -5.21 5.59 9.27
N MET A 192 -4.29 6.10 8.44
CA MET A 192 -2.85 5.92 8.62
C MET A 192 -2.34 6.56 9.91
N ALA A 193 -2.85 7.74 10.30
CA ALA A 193 -2.50 8.36 11.57
C ALA A 193 -2.81 7.42 12.77
N ILE A 194 -3.97 6.76 12.76
CA ILE A 194 -4.35 5.78 13.79
C ILE A 194 -3.38 4.60 13.79
N ILE A 195 -3.08 4.04 12.61
CA ILE A 195 -2.15 2.90 12.48
C ILE A 195 -0.74 3.27 12.97
N PHE A 196 -0.25 4.46 12.64
CA PHE A 196 1.05 4.95 13.09
C PHE A 196 1.11 5.17 14.60
N ILE A 197 0.06 5.72 15.21
CA ILE A 197 -0.02 5.88 16.67
C ILE A 197 0.01 4.50 17.33
N LEU A 198 -0.80 3.55 16.84
CA LEU A 198 -0.82 2.18 17.36
C LEU A 198 0.56 1.53 17.23
N MET A 199 1.24 1.68 16.09
CA MET A 199 2.58 1.14 15.89
C MET A 199 3.61 1.79 16.81
N THR A 200 3.54 3.11 17.01
CA THR A 200 4.42 3.86 17.93
C THR A 200 4.29 3.32 19.35
N VAL A 201 3.06 3.14 19.85
CA VAL A 201 2.81 2.61 21.20
C VAL A 201 3.24 1.15 21.31
N LEU A 202 2.94 0.33 20.30
CA LEU A 202 3.18 -1.11 20.36
C LEU A 202 4.64 -1.49 20.11
N THR A 203 5.41 -0.71 19.36
CA THR A 203 6.86 -0.95 19.18
C THR A 203 7.61 -0.96 20.52
N TRP A 204 7.12 -0.23 21.53
CA TRP A 204 7.70 -0.21 22.89
C TRP A 204 7.39 -1.46 23.71
N ARG A 205 6.29 -2.18 23.43
CA ARG A 205 5.94 -3.43 24.14
C ARG A 205 6.21 -4.67 23.30
N ARG A 206 5.59 -4.77 22.13
CA ARG A 206 5.66 -5.92 21.23
C ARG A 206 5.28 -5.51 19.81
N ILE A 207 6.19 -5.73 18.87
CA ILE A 207 5.92 -5.53 17.43
C ILE A 207 4.84 -6.52 16.96
N SER A 208 3.85 -6.03 16.20
CA SER A 208 2.79 -6.85 15.59
C SER A 208 3.04 -7.02 14.10
N PHE A 209 3.18 -8.26 13.62
CA PHE A 209 3.28 -8.54 12.19
C PHE A 209 2.03 -8.09 11.40
N ILE A 210 0.86 -8.02 12.04
CA ILE A 210 -0.36 -7.53 11.39
C ILE A 210 -0.23 -6.03 11.07
N LEU A 211 0.22 -5.23 12.03
CA LEU A 211 0.41 -3.79 11.83
C LEU A 211 1.53 -3.51 10.83
N VAL A 212 2.60 -4.30 10.87
CA VAL A 212 3.66 -4.20 9.86
C VAL A 212 3.10 -4.49 8.46
N GLY A 213 2.23 -5.49 8.31
CA GLY A 213 1.60 -5.79 7.03
C GLY A 213 0.74 -4.64 6.50
N ILE A 214 -0.05 -4.01 7.38
CA ILE A 214 -0.85 -2.82 7.04
C ILE A 214 0.06 -1.65 6.62
N LEU A 215 1.14 -1.39 7.37
CA LEU A 215 2.10 -0.34 7.03
C LEU A 215 2.80 -0.61 5.69
N MET A 216 3.19 -1.85 5.42
CA MET A 216 3.82 -2.21 4.14
C MET A 216 2.84 -2.07 2.96
N GLY A 217 1.57 -2.46 3.13
CA GLY A 217 0.53 -2.24 2.13
C GLY A 217 0.27 -0.76 1.87
N ALA A 218 0.21 0.05 2.94
CA ALA A 218 0.07 1.50 2.83
C ALA A 218 1.29 2.17 2.20
N ALA A 219 2.50 1.74 2.55
CA ALA A 219 3.73 2.20 1.92
C ALA A 219 3.70 1.91 0.41
N PHE A 220 3.27 0.71 0.02
CA PHE A 220 3.11 0.35 -1.38
C PHE A 220 2.16 1.32 -2.08
N ILE A 221 0.93 1.49 -1.57
CA ILE A 221 -0.09 2.40 -2.14
C ILE A 221 0.49 3.82 -2.32
N LEU A 222 1.04 4.40 -1.26
CA LEU A 222 1.47 5.79 -1.24
C LEU A 222 2.66 6.04 -2.17
N LEU A 223 3.63 5.13 -2.18
CA LEU A 223 4.80 5.24 -3.05
C LEU A 223 4.43 5.03 -4.52
N THR A 224 3.53 4.08 -4.83
CA THR A 224 3.06 3.89 -6.21
C THR A 224 2.20 5.05 -6.69
N ASN A 225 1.35 5.62 -5.82
CA ASN A 225 0.56 6.80 -6.14
C ASN A 225 1.47 7.99 -6.43
N TYR A 226 2.50 8.22 -5.60
CA TYR A 226 3.49 9.27 -5.84
C TYR A 226 4.19 9.12 -7.19
N LEU A 227 4.65 7.90 -7.53
CA LEU A 227 5.29 7.62 -8.82
C LEU A 227 4.35 7.85 -10.01
N SER A 228 3.12 7.33 -9.93
CA SER A 228 2.12 7.45 -10.99
C SER A 228 1.74 8.91 -11.23
N VAL A 229 1.41 9.64 -10.16
CA VAL A 229 1.00 11.04 -10.25
C VAL A 229 2.15 11.94 -10.72
N THR A 230 3.39 11.69 -10.29
CA THR A 230 4.53 12.49 -10.76
C THR A 230 4.71 12.35 -12.28
N ASN A 231 4.53 11.14 -12.82
CA ASN A 231 4.56 10.93 -14.28
C ASN A 231 3.41 11.64 -15.00
N TRP A 232 2.19 11.58 -14.44
CA TRP A 232 1.03 12.28 -14.98
C TRP A 232 1.17 13.80 -14.95
N ILE A 233 1.71 14.37 -13.86
CA ILE A 233 1.97 15.81 -13.73
C ILE A 233 2.97 16.27 -14.78
N ASN A 234 4.08 15.54 -14.97
CA ASN A 234 5.07 15.88 -15.98
C ASN A 234 4.48 15.79 -17.38
N PHE A 235 3.74 14.73 -17.68
CA PHE A 235 3.07 14.57 -18.98
C PHE A 235 2.06 15.68 -19.28
N ALA A 236 1.21 16.03 -18.33
CA ALA A 236 0.20 17.08 -18.52
C ALA A 236 0.83 18.48 -18.64
N LYS A 237 1.96 18.72 -17.97
CA LYS A 237 2.72 19.96 -18.15
C LYS A 237 3.34 20.02 -19.55
N ASP A 238 4.03 18.95 -19.96
CA ASP A 238 4.86 18.96 -21.17
C ASP A 238 4.04 18.80 -22.46
N ASN A 239 2.89 18.12 -22.41
CA ASN A 239 2.08 17.81 -23.59
C ASN A 239 0.70 18.50 -23.62
N LEU A 240 0.15 18.91 -22.46
CA LEU A 240 -1.20 19.48 -22.38
C LEU A 240 -1.22 20.94 -21.90
N SER A 241 -0.06 21.52 -21.59
CA SER A 241 0.09 22.88 -21.05
C SER A 241 -0.76 23.14 -19.79
N ILE A 242 -1.06 22.09 -19.01
CA ILE A 242 -1.82 22.20 -17.76
C ILE A 242 -0.87 22.56 -16.62
N THR A 243 -1.10 23.71 -15.99
CA THR A 243 -0.37 24.16 -14.80
C THR A 243 -1.05 23.67 -13.53
N PHE A 244 -0.34 22.86 -12.74
CA PHE A 244 -0.81 22.37 -11.44
C PHE A 244 -0.59 23.40 -10.34
N GLY A 245 -1.55 23.50 -9.42
CA GLY A 245 -1.44 24.33 -8.22
C GLY A 245 -0.33 23.85 -7.29
N GLY A 246 0.36 24.78 -6.61
CA GLY A 246 1.44 24.46 -5.66
C GLY A 246 1.00 23.54 -4.50
N ASN A 247 -0.27 23.65 -4.09
CA ASN A 247 -0.85 22.86 -3.00
C ASN A 247 -0.91 21.35 -3.34
N GLU A 248 -1.09 21.00 -4.61
CA GLU A 248 -1.20 19.60 -5.04
C GLU A 248 0.14 18.86 -4.91
N ARG A 249 1.23 19.51 -5.34
CA ARG A 249 2.60 18.98 -5.15
C ARG A 249 2.95 18.79 -3.69
N GLN A 250 2.47 19.70 -2.83
CA GLN A 250 2.68 19.59 -1.38
C GLN A 250 1.99 18.33 -0.84
N VAL A 251 0.74 18.06 -1.21
CA VAL A 251 0.02 16.85 -0.78
C VAL A 251 0.76 15.59 -1.21
N PHE A 252 1.20 15.50 -2.47
CA PHE A 252 1.95 14.33 -2.94
C PHE A 252 3.31 14.17 -2.26
N GLY A 253 4.01 15.27 -1.96
CA GLY A 253 5.23 15.24 -1.14
C GLY A 253 4.97 14.69 0.27
N LEU A 254 3.85 15.08 0.90
CA LEU A 254 3.45 14.57 2.21
C LEU A 254 3.05 13.08 2.15
N GLN A 255 2.34 12.66 1.10
CA GLN A 255 2.04 11.24 0.86
C GLN A 255 3.31 10.40 0.67
N PHE A 256 4.32 10.93 -0.04
CA PHE A 256 5.63 10.27 -0.18
C PHE A 256 6.35 10.13 1.17
N LEU A 257 6.38 11.17 1.99
CA LEU A 257 6.97 11.13 3.34
C LEU A 257 6.23 10.14 4.25
N MET A 258 4.89 10.11 4.16
CA MET A 258 4.05 9.15 4.88
C MET A 258 4.35 7.71 4.43
N GLY A 259 4.44 7.45 3.13
CA GLY A 259 4.75 6.13 2.57
C GLY A 259 6.16 5.66 2.92
N SER A 260 7.16 6.55 2.82
CA SER A 260 8.55 6.27 3.22
C SER A 260 8.67 5.95 4.71
N SER A 261 7.94 6.68 5.55
CA SER A 261 7.88 6.44 7.00
C SER A 261 7.26 5.08 7.33
N ALA A 262 6.17 4.71 6.65
CA ALA A 262 5.54 3.40 6.78
C ALA A 262 6.50 2.26 6.37
N PHE A 263 7.19 2.43 5.24
CA PHE A 263 8.16 1.46 4.73
C PHE A 263 9.34 1.24 5.70
N LEU A 264 9.99 2.32 6.12
CA LEU A 264 11.12 2.26 7.04
C LEU A 264 10.72 1.68 8.39
N SER A 265 9.57 2.11 8.92
CA SER A 265 9.03 1.55 10.15
C SER A 265 8.78 0.04 10.03
N GLY A 266 8.18 -0.39 8.92
CA GLY A 266 7.92 -1.81 8.65
C GLY A 266 9.20 -2.65 8.57
N ILE A 267 10.22 -2.17 7.86
CA ILE A 267 11.54 -2.84 7.76
C ILE A 267 12.19 -2.95 9.14
N PHE A 268 12.29 -1.85 9.88
CA PHE A 268 12.91 -1.88 11.21
C PHE A 268 12.14 -2.77 12.18
N ALA A 269 10.81 -2.81 12.06
CA ALA A 269 9.98 -3.74 12.81
C ALA A 269 10.25 -5.21 12.45
N TYR A 270 10.45 -5.55 11.16
CA TYR A 270 10.86 -6.90 10.77
C TYR A 270 12.23 -7.28 11.33
N ILE A 271 13.20 -6.36 11.30
CA ILE A 271 14.55 -6.60 11.83
C ILE A 271 14.48 -6.84 13.34
N ALA A 272 13.80 -5.96 14.06
CA ALA A 272 13.62 -5.99 15.51
C ALA A 272 12.88 -7.22 16.03
N LYS A 273 12.00 -7.81 15.22
CA LYS A 273 11.19 -8.96 15.63
C LYS A 273 12.05 -10.22 15.77
N LYS A 274 11.86 -10.93 16.88
CA LYS A 274 12.42 -12.27 17.08
C LYS A 274 11.81 -13.25 16.09
#